data_AF-A0A956AFD4-F1
#
_entry.id   AF-A0A956AFD4-F1
#
_cell.length_a   1.000
_cell.length_b   1.000
_cell.length_c   1.000
_cell.angle_alpha   90.00
_cell.angle_beta   90.00
_cell.angle_gamma   90.00
#
_symmetry.space_group_name_H-M   'P 1'
#
loop_
_entity.id
_entity.type
_entity.pdbx_description
1 polymer ?
#
loop_
_entity_poly.entity_id
_entity_poly.type
_entity_poly.pdbx_seq_one_letter_code
_entity_poly.pdbx_strand_id
1 'polypeptide(L)'
;MDTLRTLRLVALLEGCSFVLLLAVAMPLKYAFDLPQAVRVVGMGHGVLFILFCLVTLRVSAAQGWAGGRTARTLLASLLPWGPFLL
;
A
#
# COMPACT_ATOMS: atom_id res chain seq x y z
N MET A 1 -9.55 10.18 -16.87
CA MET A 1 -9.23 9.84 -15.47
C MET A 1 -7.75 10.09 -15.29
N ASP A 2 -7.35 11.07 -14.47
CA ASP A 2 -5.94 11.40 -14.25
C ASP A 2 -5.23 10.22 -13.57
N THR A 3 -4.31 9.56 -14.28
CA THR A 3 -3.60 8.36 -13.79
C THR A 3 -2.83 8.63 -12.50
N LEU A 4 -2.32 9.86 -12.33
CA LEU A 4 -1.64 10.31 -11.11
C LEU A 4 -2.60 10.47 -9.91
N ARG A 5 -3.85 10.91 -10.12
CA ARG A 5 -4.84 10.97 -9.03
C ARG A 5 -5.20 9.57 -8.55
N THR A 6 -5.37 8.63 -9.48
CA THR A 6 -5.62 7.23 -9.14
C THR A 6 -4.45 6.65 -8.35
N LEU A 7 -3.20 6.90 -8.76
CA LEU A 7 -2.03 6.45 -8.02
C LEU A 7 -2.02 6.98 -6.58
N ARG A 8 -2.24 8.28 -6.39
CA ARG A 8 -2.28 8.90 -5.05
C ARG A 8 -3.39 8.31 -4.17
N LEU A 9 -4.58 8.12 -4.72
CA LEU A 9 -5.69 7.51 -3.98
C LEU A 9 -5.34 6.09 -3.53
N VAL A 10 -4.80 5.27 -4.45
CA VAL A 10 -4.43 3.88 -4.15
C VAL A 10 -3.27 3.83 -3.15
N ALA A 11 -2.28 4.71 -3.28
CA ALA A 11 -1.17 4.85 -2.34
C ALA A 11 -1.67 5.20 -0.93
N LEU A 12 -2.60 6.16 -0.80
CA LEU A 12 -3.19 6.52 0.48
C LEU A 12 -3.98 5.36 1.09
N LEU A 13 -4.78 4.64 0.32
CA LEU A 13 -5.53 3.48 0.81
C LEU A 13 -4.61 2.35 1.26
N GLU A 14 -3.57 2.06 0.47
CA GLU A 14 -2.57 1.05 0.79
C GLU A 14 -1.79 1.42 2.06
N GLY A 15 -1.28 2.64 2.18
CA GLY A 15 -0.62 3.14 3.38
C GLY A 15 -1.52 3.13 4.62
N CYS A 16 -2.76 3.60 4.51
CA CYS A 16 -3.75 3.53 5.59
C CYS A 16 -4.03 2.07 6.02
N SER A 17 -4.17 1.15 5.07
CA SER A 17 -4.38 -0.26 5.38
C SER A 17 -3.18 -0.90 6.09
N PHE A 18 -1.96 -0.48 5.75
CA PHE A 18 -0.74 -0.95 6.39
C PHE A 18 -0.63 -0.43 7.83
N VAL A 19 -0.91 0.86 8.04
CA VAL A 19 -0.97 1.46 9.39
C VAL A 19 -2.04 0.76 10.23
N LEU A 20 -3.22 0.48 9.67
CA LEU A 20 -4.28 -0.24 10.37
C LEU A 20 -3.87 -1.68 10.73
N LEU A 21 -3.16 -2.38 9.83
CA LEU A 21 -2.62 -3.71 10.09
C LEU A 21 -1.64 -3.70 11.27
N LEU A 22 -0.72 -2.72 11.31
CA LEU A 22 0.30 -2.64 12.35
C LEU A 22 -0.21 -2.07 13.68
N ALA A 23 -1.02 -1.02 13.64
CA ALA A 23 -1.47 -0.31 14.83
C ALA A 23 -2.71 -0.92 15.49
N VAL A 24 -3.51 -1.71 14.76
CA VAL A 24 -4.75 -2.30 15.27
C VAL A 24 -4.69 -3.82 15.23
N ALA A 25 -4.46 -4.42 14.07
CA ALA A 25 -4.57 -5.87 13.94
C ALA A 25 -3.46 -6.62 14.70
N MET A 26 -2.23 -6.10 14.72
CA MET A 26 -1.13 -6.69 15.48
C MET A 26 -1.38 -6.62 17.00
N PRO A 27 -1.75 -5.47 17.61
CA PRO A 27 -2.16 -5.45 19.02
C PRO A 27 -3.32 -6.38 19.34
N LEU A 28 -4.34 -6.47 18.49
CA LEU A 28 -5.45 -7.43 18.69
C LEU A 28 -4.97 -8.89 18.70
N LYS A 29 -4.01 -9.24 17.83
CA LYS A 29 -3.41 -10.58 17.81
C LYS A 29 -2.67 -10.91 19.11
N TYR A 30 -1.86 -9.99 19.63
CA TYR A 30 -0.96 -10.29 20.76
C TYR A 30 -1.57 -9.99 22.13
N ALA A 31 -2.42 -8.96 22.25
CA ALA A 31 -2.99 -8.54 23.54
C ALA A 31 -4.36 -9.17 23.82
N PHE A 32 -5.08 -9.60 22.79
CA PHE A 32 -6.44 -10.14 22.91
C PHE A 32 -6.59 -11.55 22.31
N ASP A 33 -5.49 -12.18 21.86
CA ASP A 33 -5.48 -13.50 21.21
C ASP A 33 -6.48 -13.60 20.04
N LEU A 34 -6.62 -12.53 19.23
CA LEU A 34 -7.51 -12.47 18.07
C LEU A 34 -6.72 -12.52 16.75
N PRO A 35 -6.12 -13.68 16.36
CA PRO A 35 -5.34 -13.78 15.13
C PRO A 35 -6.18 -13.57 13.86
N GLN A 36 -7.51 -13.74 13.92
CA GLN A 36 -8.39 -13.47 12.78
C GLN A 36 -8.35 -12.00 12.31
N ALA A 37 -8.06 -11.04 13.20
CA ALA A 37 -7.98 -9.63 12.84
C ALA A 37 -6.86 -9.39 11.81
N VAL A 38 -5.68 -9.99 12.05
CA VAL A 38 -4.54 -9.93 11.12
C VAL A 38 -4.86 -10.65 9.82
N ARG A 39 -5.61 -11.76 9.86
CA ARG A 39 -5.99 -12.48 8.64
C ARG A 39 -6.86 -11.62 7.73
N VAL A 40 -7.92 -11.01 8.27
CA VAL A 40 -8.86 -10.19 7.49
C VAL A 40 -8.20 -8.90 7.01
N VAL A 41 -7.57 -8.14 7.91
CA VAL A 41 -6.92 -6.86 7.56
C VAL A 41 -5.71 -7.11 6.67
N GLY A 42 -4.93 -8.15 6.94
CA GLY A 42 -3.73 -8.50 6.16
C GLY A 42 -4.08 -8.93 4.73
N MET A 43 -5.17 -9.68 4.55
CA MET A 43 -5.69 -9.98 3.20
C MET A 43 -6.12 -8.70 2.47
N GLY A 44 -6.85 -7.80 3.14
CA GLY A 44 -7.27 -6.52 2.57
C GLY A 44 -6.08 -5.65 2.14
N HIS A 45 -5.07 -5.54 3.00
CA HIS A 45 -3.82 -4.85 2.71
C HIS A 45 -3.07 -5.50 1.53
N GLY A 46 -2.96 -6.83 1.49
CA GLY A 46 -2.29 -7.53 0.38
C GLY A 46 -2.95 -7.28 -0.98
N VAL A 47 -4.29 -7.22 -1.03
CA VAL A 47 -5.03 -6.86 -2.25
C VAL A 47 -4.73 -5.42 -2.65
N LEU A 48 -4.73 -4.48 -1.71
CA LEU A 48 -4.39 -3.07 -1.95
C LEU A 48 -2.94 -2.91 -2.44
N PHE A 49 -2.00 -3.66 -1.87
CA PHE A 49 -0.60 -3.67 -2.29
C PHE A 49 -0.43 -4.15 -3.75
N ILE A 50 -1.11 -5.23 -4.13
CA ILE A 50 -1.10 -5.69 -5.53
C ILE A 50 -1.70 -4.64 -6.46
N LEU A 51 -2.83 -4.03 -6.07
CA LEU A 51 -3.46 -2.95 -6.83
C LEU A 51 -2.51 -1.75 -6.98
N PHE A 52 -1.82 -1.35 -5.92
CA PHE A 52 -0.81 -0.29 -5.94
C PHE A 52 0.32 -0.60 -6.92
N CYS A 53 0.86 -1.82 -6.90
CA CYS A 53 1.89 -2.26 -7.85
C CYS A 53 1.42 -2.13 -9.31
N LEU A 54 0.22 -2.63 -9.62
CA LEU A 54 -0.34 -2.56 -10.97
C LEU A 54 -0.58 -1.12 -11.45
N VAL A 55 -1.11 -0.26 -10.58
CA VAL A 55 -1.35 1.16 -10.88
C VAL A 55 -0.03 1.90 -11.06
N THR A 56 0.97 1.65 -10.22
CA THR A 56 2.31 2.24 -10.32
C THR A 56 2.98 1.88 -11.64
N LEU A 57 2.91 0.61 -12.07
CA LEU A 57 3.45 0.17 -13.36
C LEU A 57 2.72 0.83 -14.54
N ARG A 58 1.38 0.92 -14.48
CA ARG A 58 0.59 1.62 -15.51
C ARG A 58 0.95 3.10 -15.61
N VAL A 59 1.08 3.79 -14.49
CA VAL A 59 1.45 5.21 -14.45
C VAL A 59 2.88 5.41 -14.95
N SER A 60 3.81 4.54 -14.54
CA SER A 60 5.19 4.55 -15.02
C SER A 60 5.25 4.45 -16.54
N ALA A 61 4.48 3.53 -17.15
CA ALA A 61 4.42 3.39 -18.59
C ALA A 61 3.77 4.60 -19.27
N ALA A 62 2.66 5.10 -18.72
CA ALA A 62 1.94 6.25 -19.29
C ALA A 62 2.71 7.58 -19.20
N GLN A 63 3.56 7.74 -18.18
CA GLN A 63 4.32 8.97 -17.91
C GLN A 63 5.81 8.85 -18.30
N GLY A 64 6.23 7.72 -18.90
CA GLY A 64 7.62 7.50 -19.31
C GLY A 64 8.63 7.56 -18.16
N TRP A 65 8.25 7.10 -16.96
CA TRP A 65 9.16 7.13 -15.81
C TRP A 65 10.36 6.21 -16.01
N ALA A 66 11.55 6.70 -15.66
CA ALA A 66 12.74 5.86 -15.58
C ALA A 66 12.54 4.74 -14.55
N GLY A 67 13.06 3.54 -14.82
CA GLY A 67 12.87 2.37 -13.95
C GLY A 67 13.28 2.61 -12.48
N GLY A 68 14.30 3.46 -12.24
CA GLY A 68 14.71 3.85 -10.89
C GLY A 68 13.69 4.71 -10.13
N ARG A 69 12.81 5.45 -10.81
CA ARG A 69 11.68 6.15 -10.16
C ARG A 69 10.61 5.15 -9.75
N THR A 70 10.24 4.24 -10.64
CA THR A 70 9.24 3.19 -10.40
C THR A 70 9.66 2.26 -9.27
N ALA A 71 10.93 1.85 -9.23
CA ALA A 71 11.49 1.05 -8.15
C ALA A 71 11.42 1.79 -6.80
N ARG A 72 11.78 3.08 -6.74
CA ARG A 72 11.65 3.87 -5.50
C ARG A 72 10.20 4.01 -5.03
N THR A 73 9.25 4.16 -5.95
CA THR A 73 7.82 4.22 -5.61
C THR A 73 7.31 2.90 -5.04
N LEU A 74 7.71 1.76 -5.61
CA LEU A 74 7.38 0.44 -5.09
C LEU A 74 8.06 0.15 -3.74
N LEU A 75 9.32 0.58 -3.58
CA LEU A 75 10.03 0.43 -2.30
C LEU A 75 9.41 1.31 -1.21
N ALA A 76 8.86 2.47 -1.56
CA ALA A 76 8.19 3.33 -0.60
C ALA A 76 6.98 2.63 0.05
N SER A 77 6.23 1.79 -0.67
CA SER A 77 5.07 1.10 -0.07
C SER A 77 5.44 -0.03 0.90
N LEU A 78 6.71 -0.45 0.96
CA LEU A 78 7.18 -1.40 1.99
C LEU A 78 7.35 -0.74 3.36
N LEU A 79 7.37 0.60 3.41
CA LEU A 79 7.43 1.37 4.64
C LEU A 79 6.02 1.87 4.98
N PRO A 80 5.54 1.75 6.23
CA PRO A 80 4.16 2.11 6.57
C PRO A 80 3.81 3.58 6.28
N TRP A 81 4.84 4.45 6.26
CA TRP A 81 4.70 5.87 5.96
C TRP A 81 5.16 6.28 4.55
N GLY A 82 5.78 5.38 3.78
CA GLY A 82 6.29 5.72 2.46
C GLY A 82 5.23 6.06 1.42
N PRO A 83 4.04 5.42 1.38
CA PRO A 83 2.96 5.79 0.47
C PRO A 83 2.44 7.22 0.65
N PHE A 84 2.56 7.78 1.85
CA PHE A 84 2.10 9.14 2.16
C PHE A 84 3.00 10.23 1.58
N LEU A 85 4.18 9.87 1.06
CA LEU A 85 5.15 10.79 0.47
C LEU A 85 5.04 10.91 -1.06
N LEU A 86 4.06 10.23 -1.69
CA LEU A 86 3.83 10.14 -3.16
C LEU A 86 2.76 11.11 -3.68
#